data_AF-A0A952FWL3-F1
#
_entry.id   AF-A0A952FWL3-F1
#
_cell.length_a   1.000
_cell.length_b   1.000
_cell.length_c   1.000
_cell.angle_alpha   90.00
_cell.angle_beta   90.00
_cell.angle_gamma   90.00
#
_symmetry.space_group_name_H-M   'P 1'
#
loop_
_entity.id
_entity.type
_entity.pdbx_description
1 polymer ?
#
loop_
_entity_poly.entity_id
_entity_poly.type
_entity_poly.pdbx_seq_one_letter_code
_entity_poly.pdbx_strand_id
1 'polypeptide(L)'
;FAARDAGANLKPTMITSEDLTFEYYPSSSSFFYLDLFAKQIKDEPIFYSFIANNLPVPAVAYANGETPSTGTGTPTTLDLPWLYLQNKSSTQKAYIKGFEVGGRKFFDKLPGVLRGLGIEGNLTYIDSRNPAQQANSVLSPGLNPDGTIPLTYPNLPYAGLSKWAYNIQLLYSRGKVNFRLAYNWRDKALLSTNVNPLSFATSGGNPYTLNTSPTNFDAAHSYPVYNMIPAYTAAAGYLDLGADFKVNDKVSVSFNANNLLKSSP
;
A
#
# COMPACT_ATOMS: atom_id res chain seq x y z
N PHE A 1 -23.08 9.59 24.52
CA PHE A 1 -22.50 9.07 23.27
C PHE A 1 -23.00 7.65 23.04
N ALA A 2 -23.78 7.41 22.00
CA ALA A 2 -23.80 6.09 21.38
C ALA A 2 -22.78 6.18 20.25
N ALA A 3 -21.68 5.44 20.35
CA ALA A 3 -20.76 5.27 19.24
C ALA A 3 -21.52 4.50 18.15
N ARG A 4 -22.32 5.23 17.35
CA ARG A 4 -23.26 4.59 16.42
C ARG A 4 -22.53 3.80 15.33
N ASP A 5 -21.25 4.07 15.08
CA ASP A 5 -20.46 3.40 14.05
C ASP A 5 -19.03 3.03 14.53
N ALA A 6 -18.85 2.71 15.81
CA ALA A 6 -17.59 2.15 16.31
C ALA A 6 -17.43 0.70 15.86
N GLY A 7 -17.16 0.48 14.56
CA GLY A 7 -16.84 -0.83 13.98
C GLY A 7 -17.97 -1.87 13.94
N ALA A 8 -18.96 -1.78 14.84
CA ALA A 8 -20.03 -2.77 15.00
C ALA A 8 -20.96 -2.89 13.79
N ASN A 9 -21.07 -1.83 12.99
CA ASN A 9 -21.87 -1.80 11.76
C ASN A 9 -21.05 -2.03 10.48
N LEU A 10 -19.77 -2.41 10.60
CA LEU A 10 -18.97 -2.72 9.41
C LEU A 10 -19.59 -3.93 8.72
N LYS A 11 -19.93 -3.73 7.45
CA LYS A 11 -20.29 -4.81 6.54
C LYS A 11 -19.03 -5.65 6.27
N PRO A 12 -19.18 -6.97 6.11
CA PRO A 12 -18.08 -7.80 5.66
C PRO A 12 -17.61 -7.34 4.28
N THR A 13 -16.29 -7.30 4.08
CA THR A 13 -15.72 -7.04 2.76
C THR A 13 -16.01 -8.21 1.84
N MET A 14 -16.66 -7.92 0.72
CA MET A 14 -17.06 -8.94 -0.26
C MET A 14 -16.23 -8.79 -1.52
N ILE A 15 -15.81 -9.92 -2.09
CA ILE A 15 -15.05 -9.96 -3.34
C ILE A 15 -15.82 -10.84 -4.33
N THR A 16 -16.11 -10.30 -5.50
CA THR A 16 -16.55 -11.08 -6.67
C THR A 16 -15.35 -11.26 -7.59
N SER A 17 -15.00 -12.50 -7.89
CA SER A 17 -13.84 -12.87 -8.70
C SER A 17 -14.28 -13.66 -9.92
N GLU A 18 -13.74 -13.31 -11.07
CA GLU A 18 -13.85 -14.03 -12.33
C GLU A 18 -12.44 -14.26 -12.85
N ASP A 19 -12.13 -15.52 -13.17
CA ASP A 19 -10.80 -15.94 -13.60
C ASP A 19 -10.97 -16.94 -14.78
N LEU A 20 -10.15 -16.80 -15.82
CA LEU A 20 -10.13 -17.67 -17.00
C LEU A 20 -8.69 -18.07 -17.32
N THR A 21 -8.43 -19.37 -17.23
CA THR A 21 -7.08 -19.92 -17.41
C THR A 21 -7.00 -20.84 -18.63
N PHE A 22 -5.95 -20.67 -19.42
CA PHE A 22 -5.53 -21.58 -20.48
C PHE A 22 -4.19 -22.20 -20.11
N GLU A 23 -4.07 -23.51 -20.26
CA GLU A 23 -2.83 -24.25 -20.02
C GLU A 23 -2.47 -25.12 -21.22
N TYR A 24 -1.18 -25.15 -21.56
CA TYR A 24 -0.65 -25.95 -22.64
C TYR A 24 0.61 -26.71 -22.21
N TYR A 25 0.61 -28.02 -22.45
CA TYR A 25 1.66 -28.95 -22.04
C TYR A 25 2.32 -29.61 -23.26
N PRO A 26 3.24 -28.93 -23.96
CA PRO A 26 3.88 -29.49 -25.15
C PRO A 26 4.81 -30.69 -24.88
N SER A 27 5.28 -30.86 -23.66
CA SER A 27 6.05 -32.05 -23.23
C SER A 27 5.92 -32.26 -21.72
N SER A 28 6.40 -33.39 -21.20
CA SER A 28 6.49 -33.64 -19.75
C SER A 28 7.43 -32.65 -19.03
N SER A 29 8.30 -31.97 -19.76
CA SER A 29 9.28 -31.01 -19.26
C SER A 29 8.95 -29.55 -19.59
N SER A 30 7.82 -29.30 -20.28
CA SER A 30 7.43 -27.96 -20.72
C SER A 30 5.95 -27.68 -20.49
N PHE A 31 5.64 -26.51 -19.96
CA PHE A 31 4.28 -26.01 -19.84
C PHE A 31 4.23 -24.51 -20.06
N PHE A 32 3.06 -24.02 -20.46
CA PHE A 32 2.75 -22.61 -20.62
C PHE A 32 1.35 -22.39 -20.07
N TYR A 33 1.12 -21.23 -19.45
CA TYR A 33 -0.21 -20.82 -19.04
C TYR A 33 -0.45 -19.34 -19.34
N LEU A 34 -1.73 -19.02 -19.51
CA LEU A 34 -2.27 -17.67 -19.55
C LEU A 34 -3.46 -17.64 -18.61
N ASP A 35 -3.47 -16.70 -17.68
CA ASP A 35 -4.57 -16.43 -16.78
C ASP A 35 -5.09 -15.00 -17.01
N LEU A 36 -6.41 -14.86 -17.10
CA LEU A 36 -7.09 -13.57 -17.17
C LEU A 36 -7.97 -13.45 -15.92
N PHE A 37 -7.84 -12.35 -15.19
CA PHE A 37 -8.59 -12.16 -13.95
C PHE A 37 -9.25 -10.79 -13.86
N ALA A 38 -10.42 -10.76 -13.23
CA ALA A 38 -11.14 -9.55 -12.86
C ALA A 38 -11.79 -9.74 -11.48
N LYS A 39 -11.53 -8.80 -10.58
CA LYS A 39 -12.02 -8.81 -9.20
C LYS A 39 -12.69 -7.48 -8.89
N GLN A 40 -13.82 -7.55 -8.20
CA GLN A 40 -14.54 -6.41 -7.66
C GLN A 40 -14.62 -6.55 -6.14
N ILE A 41 -14.19 -5.53 -5.42
CA ILE A 41 -14.19 -5.49 -3.95
C ILE A 41 -15.25 -4.47 -3.52
N LYS A 42 -16.11 -4.88 -2.59
CA LYS A 42 -17.19 -4.07 -2.04
C LYS A 42 -17.10 -4.06 -0.51
N ASP A 43 -17.57 -2.97 0.10
CA ASP A 43 -17.72 -2.85 1.55
C ASP A 43 -16.36 -2.98 2.28
N GLU A 44 -15.26 -2.60 1.61
CA GLU A 44 -13.93 -2.57 2.24
C GLU A 44 -13.86 -1.52 3.37
N PRO A 45 -13.14 -1.77 4.47
CA PRO A 45 -13.01 -0.81 5.54
C PRO A 45 -12.15 0.37 5.06
N ILE A 46 -12.69 1.57 5.18
CA ILE A 46 -11.98 2.81 4.90
C ILE A 46 -11.95 3.67 6.14
N PHE A 47 -10.89 4.46 6.27
CA PHE A 47 -10.90 5.57 7.20
C PHE A 47 -11.94 6.59 6.74
N TYR A 48 -12.63 7.16 7.72
CA TYR A 48 -13.57 8.24 7.54
C TYR A 48 -13.38 9.25 8.65
N SER A 49 -13.26 10.50 8.23
CA SER A 49 -13.08 11.64 9.10
C SER A 49 -14.35 12.48 9.15
N PHE A 50 -14.68 12.96 10.35
CA PHE A 50 -15.79 13.91 10.54
C PHE A 50 -15.49 14.82 11.73
N ILE A 51 -15.97 16.06 11.66
CA ILE A 51 -15.95 16.98 12.81
C ILE A 51 -17.18 16.73 13.67
N ALA A 52 -17.00 16.73 14.98
CA ALA A 52 -18.11 16.78 15.92
C ALA A 52 -17.81 17.74 17.10
N ASN A 53 -18.78 18.59 17.44
CA ASN A 53 -18.69 19.58 18.51
C ASN A 53 -19.34 19.02 19.78
N ASN A 54 -18.75 17.98 20.33
CA ASN A 54 -19.55 17.04 21.11
C ASN A 54 -19.54 17.26 22.61
N LEU A 55 -18.68 18.12 23.17
CA LEU A 55 -18.71 18.46 24.60
C LEU A 55 -18.08 19.84 24.84
N PRO A 56 -18.77 20.76 25.54
CA PRO A 56 -18.16 21.98 26.06
C PRO A 56 -17.01 21.58 27.00
N VAL A 57 -15.78 21.95 26.66
CA VAL A 57 -14.60 21.66 27.48
C VAL A 57 -14.52 22.72 28.58
N PRO A 58 -14.58 22.36 29.87
CA PRO A 58 -14.39 23.32 30.94
C PRO A 58 -13.01 23.95 30.83
N ALA A 59 -12.95 25.28 30.81
CA ALA A 59 -11.73 26.06 30.76
C ALA A 59 -11.83 27.24 31.74
N VAL A 60 -10.71 27.94 31.93
CA VAL A 60 -10.65 29.14 32.77
C VAL A 60 -10.18 30.29 31.88
N ALA A 61 -11.00 31.32 31.72
CA ALA A 61 -10.65 32.52 30.99
C ALA A 61 -10.02 33.55 31.94
N TYR A 62 -8.90 34.14 31.52
CA TYR A 62 -8.26 35.27 32.19
C TYR A 62 -8.52 36.56 31.39
N ALA A 63 -8.78 37.66 32.09
CA ALA A 63 -9.00 38.95 31.45
C ALA A 63 -7.74 39.36 30.64
N ASN A 64 -7.96 39.89 29.44
CA ASN A 64 -6.92 40.45 28.57
C ASN A 64 -5.79 39.47 28.15
N GLY A 65 -6.00 38.15 28.22
CA GLY A 65 -5.03 37.17 27.72
C GLY A 65 -3.74 37.05 28.54
N GLU A 66 -3.73 37.53 29.78
CA GLU A 66 -2.56 37.45 30.64
C GLU A 66 -2.26 35.99 31.04
N THR A 67 -0.99 35.58 30.95
CA THR A 67 -0.50 34.26 31.35
C THR A 67 0.77 34.37 32.21
N PRO A 68 0.83 33.79 33.41
CA PRO A 68 -0.23 33.57 34.40
C PRO A 68 -0.36 34.81 35.30
N SER A 69 -1.50 35.51 35.29
CA SER A 69 -1.65 36.69 36.15
C SER A 69 -2.48 36.39 37.40
N THR A 70 -2.10 37.09 38.45
CA THR A 70 -2.46 36.96 39.86
C THR A 70 -3.95 37.21 40.16
N GLY A 71 -4.88 36.52 39.48
CA GLY A 71 -6.33 36.74 39.62
C GLY A 71 -7.16 35.46 39.54
N THR A 72 -8.37 35.52 40.12
CA THR A 72 -9.39 34.47 40.07
C THR A 72 -9.95 34.39 38.66
N GLY A 73 -9.53 33.42 37.87
CA GLY A 73 -10.06 33.22 36.51
C GLY A 73 -11.55 32.86 36.51
N THR A 74 -12.24 33.16 35.41
CA THR A 74 -13.68 32.88 35.26
C THR A 74 -13.88 31.50 34.63
N PRO A 75 -14.62 30.58 35.26
CA PRO A 75 -15.02 29.33 34.63
C PRO A 75 -15.76 29.60 33.33
N THR A 76 -15.30 28.99 32.24
CA THR A 76 -15.92 29.06 30.93
C THR A 76 -15.98 27.68 30.30
N THR A 77 -16.67 27.57 29.17
CA THR A 77 -16.69 26.34 28.38
C THR A 77 -16.30 26.64 26.96
N LEU A 78 -15.39 25.86 26.42
CA LEU A 78 -14.92 25.98 25.06
C LEU A 78 -15.56 24.89 24.20
N ASP A 79 -16.36 25.28 23.23
CA ASP A 79 -16.89 24.36 22.21
C ASP A 79 -15.86 24.25 21.09
N LEU A 80 -14.99 23.25 21.18
CA LEU A 80 -14.00 22.97 20.15
C LEU A 80 -14.51 21.90 19.19
N PRO A 81 -14.40 22.13 17.86
CA PRO A 81 -14.58 21.06 16.88
C PRO A 81 -13.48 20.02 17.03
N TRP A 82 -13.85 18.79 17.37
CA TRP A 82 -12.94 17.65 17.37
C TRP A 82 -13.08 16.87 16.07
N LEU A 83 -11.97 16.57 15.41
CA LEU A 83 -11.97 15.58 14.33
C LEU A 83 -11.93 14.18 14.94
N TYR A 84 -12.86 13.35 14.51
CA TYR A 84 -12.87 11.92 14.77
C TYR A 84 -12.44 11.17 13.51
N LEU A 85 -11.61 10.14 13.71
CA LEU A 85 -11.29 9.15 12.70
C LEU A 85 -11.96 7.84 13.11
N GLN A 86 -12.76 7.27 12.21
CA GLN A 86 -13.40 5.98 12.41
C GLN A 86 -13.34 5.14 11.15
N ASN A 87 -13.43 3.82 11.30
CA ASN A 87 -13.59 2.93 10.17
C ASN A 87 -15.06 2.88 9.76
N LYS A 88 -15.33 2.95 8.45
CA LYS A 88 -16.64 2.65 7.87
C LYS A 88 -16.49 1.73 6.67
N SER A 89 -17.53 0.99 6.33
CA SER A 89 -17.56 0.28 5.06
C SER A 89 -17.70 1.28 3.92
N SER A 90 -16.84 1.13 2.91
CA SER A 90 -16.90 1.93 1.69
C SER A 90 -18.23 1.72 0.96
N THR A 91 -18.82 2.82 0.49
CA THR A 91 -19.94 2.80 -0.46
C THR A 91 -19.49 2.63 -1.91
N GLN A 92 -18.21 2.88 -2.18
CA GLN A 92 -17.61 2.73 -3.50
C GLN A 92 -16.90 1.37 -3.61
N LYS A 93 -16.80 0.87 -4.84
CA LYS A 93 -16.20 -0.42 -5.14
C LYS A 93 -14.78 -0.23 -5.68
N ALA A 94 -13.87 -1.12 -5.29
CA ALA A 94 -12.56 -1.22 -5.90
C ALA A 94 -12.54 -2.31 -6.97
N TYR A 95 -11.69 -2.14 -7.97
CA TYR A 95 -11.56 -3.03 -9.12
C TYR A 95 -10.11 -3.41 -9.33
N ILE A 96 -9.85 -4.69 -9.57
CA ILE A 96 -8.53 -5.23 -9.90
C ILE A 96 -8.72 -6.12 -11.11
N LYS A 97 -8.01 -5.86 -12.20
CA LYS A 97 -8.05 -6.70 -13.40
C LYS A 97 -6.68 -6.83 -14.00
N GLY A 98 -6.45 -7.90 -14.73
CA GLY A 98 -5.13 -8.16 -15.24
C GLY A 98 -5.01 -9.48 -15.96
N PHE A 99 -3.78 -9.82 -16.24
CA PHE A 99 -3.42 -11.11 -16.76
C PHE A 99 -2.10 -11.57 -16.16
N GLU A 100 -1.91 -12.88 -16.15
CA GLU A 100 -0.64 -13.52 -15.86
C GLU A 100 -0.30 -14.47 -17.00
N VAL A 101 0.96 -14.44 -17.44
CA VAL A 101 1.49 -15.45 -18.36
C VAL A 101 2.74 -16.03 -17.76
N GLY A 102 2.91 -17.33 -17.94
CA GLY A 102 4.11 -17.98 -17.47
C GLY A 102 4.32 -19.33 -18.09
N GLY A 103 5.44 -19.94 -17.75
CA GLY A 103 5.78 -21.25 -18.26
C GLY A 103 7.18 -21.68 -17.93
N ARG A 104 7.45 -22.93 -18.28
CA ARG A 104 8.76 -23.56 -18.17
C ARG A 104 9.04 -24.36 -19.42
N LYS A 105 10.31 -24.40 -19.81
CA LYS A 105 10.80 -25.31 -20.85
C LYS A 105 12.21 -25.75 -20.54
N PHE A 106 12.42 -27.07 -20.47
CA PHE A 106 13.77 -27.63 -20.59
C PHE A 106 14.08 -27.98 -22.04
N PHE A 107 15.34 -27.78 -22.43
CA PHE A 107 15.84 -27.96 -23.79
C PHE A 107 16.49 -29.34 -23.97
N ASP A 108 15.77 -30.39 -23.59
CA ASP A 108 16.25 -31.79 -23.48
C ASP A 108 16.80 -32.39 -24.78
N LYS A 109 16.45 -31.76 -25.92
CA LYS A 109 16.85 -32.14 -27.29
C LYS A 109 18.17 -31.52 -27.75
N LEU A 110 18.76 -30.59 -26.99
CA LEU A 110 20.07 -30.02 -27.33
C LEU A 110 21.19 -31.10 -27.21
N PRO A 111 22.36 -30.94 -27.83
CA PRO A 111 23.44 -31.91 -27.69
C PRO A 111 24.21 -31.76 -26.36
N GLY A 112 24.77 -32.86 -25.89
CA GLY A 112 25.77 -32.87 -24.82
C GLY A 112 25.26 -32.28 -23.49
N VAL A 113 26.08 -31.39 -22.90
CA VAL A 113 25.80 -30.74 -21.60
C VAL A 113 24.58 -29.83 -21.64
N LEU A 114 24.25 -29.25 -22.79
CA LEU A 114 23.15 -28.30 -22.95
C LEU A 114 21.77 -28.92 -22.71
N ARG A 115 21.65 -30.25 -22.69
CA ARG A 115 20.42 -30.98 -22.37
C ARG A 115 19.84 -30.68 -21.00
N GLY A 116 20.67 -30.20 -20.08
CA GLY A 116 20.21 -29.81 -18.74
C GLY A 116 19.59 -28.42 -18.68
N LEU A 117 19.76 -27.59 -19.70
CA LEU A 117 19.30 -26.20 -19.67
C LEU A 117 17.78 -26.12 -19.70
N GLY A 118 17.25 -25.19 -18.92
CA GLY A 118 15.85 -24.81 -18.95
C GLY A 118 15.67 -23.33 -18.68
N ILE A 119 14.49 -22.83 -19.02
CA ILE A 119 14.04 -21.49 -18.69
C ILE A 119 12.68 -21.60 -18.03
N GLU A 120 12.45 -20.78 -17.01
CA GLU A 120 11.16 -20.65 -16.34
C GLU A 120 10.90 -19.18 -16.08
N GLY A 121 9.65 -18.76 -16.17
CA GLY A 121 9.29 -17.41 -15.78
C GLY A 121 7.81 -17.15 -15.77
N ASN A 122 7.46 -16.01 -15.20
CA ASN A 122 6.11 -15.44 -15.20
C ASN A 122 6.17 -13.93 -15.36
N LEU A 123 5.08 -13.37 -15.88
CA LEU A 123 4.83 -11.95 -16.06
C LEU A 123 3.38 -11.68 -15.68
N THR A 124 3.19 -10.76 -14.74
CA THR A 124 1.88 -10.34 -14.24
C THR A 124 1.66 -8.87 -14.54
N TYR A 125 0.50 -8.56 -15.11
CA TYR A 125 -0.03 -7.20 -15.29
C TYR A 125 -1.25 -7.00 -14.41
N ILE A 126 -1.30 -5.92 -13.63
CA ILE A 126 -2.42 -5.55 -12.78
C ILE A 126 -2.81 -4.08 -13.01
N ASP A 127 -4.02 -3.83 -13.51
CA ASP A 127 -4.68 -2.54 -13.43
C ASP A 127 -5.66 -2.55 -12.25
N SER A 128 -5.38 -1.72 -11.24
CA SER A 128 -6.23 -1.62 -10.05
C SER A 128 -6.67 -0.19 -9.79
N ARG A 129 -7.91 -0.04 -9.29
CA ARG A 129 -8.52 1.25 -8.94
C ARG A 129 -9.31 1.11 -7.66
N ASN A 130 -8.98 1.93 -6.68
CA ASN A 130 -9.64 2.06 -5.40
C ASN A 130 -10.05 3.54 -5.20
N PRO A 131 -11.31 3.88 -5.49
CA PRO A 131 -11.81 5.24 -5.34
C PRO A 131 -12.14 5.61 -3.87
N ALA A 132 -12.20 4.64 -2.96
CA ALA A 132 -12.66 4.81 -1.60
C ALA A 132 -11.58 5.28 -0.62
N GLN A 133 -10.30 5.13 -1.01
CA GLN A 133 -9.16 5.51 -0.20
C GLN A 133 -9.10 7.03 -0.04
N GLN A 134 -9.10 7.50 1.22
CA GLN A 134 -8.88 8.91 1.52
C GLN A 134 -7.43 9.27 1.26
N ALA A 135 -7.18 10.17 0.30
CA ALA A 135 -5.85 10.68 0.01
C ALA A 135 -5.87 12.12 -0.53
N ASN A 136 -4.86 12.89 -0.16
CA ASN A 136 -4.78 14.34 -0.40
C ASN A 136 -3.43 14.85 -0.82
N SER A 137 -3.47 15.98 -1.53
CA SER A 137 -2.31 16.79 -1.86
C SER A 137 -2.00 17.78 -0.73
N VAL A 138 -0.71 17.99 -0.49
CA VAL A 138 -0.21 19.11 0.36
C VAL A 138 -0.51 20.49 -0.22
N LEU A 139 -0.87 20.56 -1.50
CA LEU A 139 -1.13 21.82 -2.20
C LEU A 139 -2.56 22.33 -2.02
N SER A 140 -3.44 21.57 -1.35
CA SER A 140 -4.82 21.96 -1.07
C SER A 140 -5.10 21.81 0.43
N PRO A 141 -4.48 22.66 1.27
CA PRO A 141 -4.63 22.58 2.72
C PRO A 141 -6.06 22.95 3.15
N GLY A 142 -6.60 22.22 4.13
CA GLY A 142 -7.89 22.52 4.75
C GLY A 142 -8.89 21.36 4.74
N LEU A 143 -10.11 21.64 5.18
CA LEU A 143 -11.24 20.73 5.18
C LEU A 143 -12.29 21.18 4.16
N ASN A 144 -13.09 20.23 3.67
CA ASN A 144 -14.29 20.55 2.90
C ASN A 144 -15.27 21.38 3.75
N PRO A 145 -16.23 22.10 3.14
CA PRO A 145 -17.22 22.89 3.88
C PRO A 145 -18.05 22.08 4.90
N ASP A 146 -18.17 20.77 4.70
CA ASP A 146 -18.84 19.84 5.61
C ASP A 146 -17.93 19.29 6.73
N GLY A 147 -16.69 19.79 6.83
CA GLY A 147 -15.70 19.36 7.81
C GLY A 147 -14.98 18.06 7.49
N THR A 148 -15.25 17.45 6.33
CA THR A 148 -14.54 16.23 5.90
C THR A 148 -13.17 16.56 5.33
N ILE A 149 -12.26 15.59 5.41
CA ILE A 149 -10.96 15.70 4.73
C ILE A 149 -11.22 15.65 3.20
N PRO A 150 -10.61 16.55 2.39
CA PRO A 150 -10.74 16.49 0.93
C PRO A 150 -10.32 15.12 0.37
N LEU A 151 -10.71 14.82 -0.87
CA LEU A 151 -10.17 13.66 -1.60
C LEU A 151 -9.58 14.17 -2.91
N THR A 152 -8.28 14.47 -2.90
CA THR A 152 -7.59 15.00 -4.09
C THR A 152 -7.27 13.92 -5.13
N TYR A 153 -7.10 12.67 -4.69
CA TYR A 153 -6.69 11.56 -5.57
C TYR A 153 -7.80 10.50 -5.73
N PRO A 154 -8.79 10.74 -6.61
CA PRO A 154 -9.79 9.72 -6.92
C PRO A 154 -9.14 8.63 -7.78
N ASN A 155 -9.31 7.35 -7.39
CA ASN A 155 -8.82 6.16 -8.11
C ASN A 155 -7.33 5.82 -7.94
N LEU A 156 -6.84 5.85 -6.71
CA LEU A 156 -5.53 5.27 -6.40
C LEU A 156 -5.51 3.76 -6.71
N PRO A 157 -4.35 3.17 -7.05
CA PRO A 157 -4.25 1.72 -7.17
C PRO A 157 -4.56 1.06 -5.83
N TYR A 158 -4.95 -0.21 -5.86
CA TYR A 158 -5.12 -0.97 -4.64
C TYR A 158 -3.77 -1.13 -3.93
N ALA A 159 -3.75 -0.93 -2.62
CA ALA A 159 -2.50 -0.93 -1.85
C ALA A 159 -1.77 -2.27 -1.98
N GLY A 160 -0.44 -2.20 -2.09
CA GLY A 160 0.45 -3.37 -2.20
C GLY A 160 0.60 -3.95 -3.61
N LEU A 161 -0.26 -3.58 -4.57
CA LEU A 161 -0.22 -4.13 -5.92
C LEU A 161 0.70 -3.32 -6.84
N SER A 162 1.70 -4.00 -7.41
CA SER A 162 2.51 -3.46 -8.51
C SER A 162 1.79 -3.63 -9.83
N LYS A 163 1.88 -2.64 -10.71
CA LYS A 163 1.23 -2.71 -12.04
C LYS A 163 1.85 -3.78 -12.94
N TRP A 164 3.18 -3.93 -12.85
CA TRP A 164 3.93 -4.95 -13.54
C TRP A 164 4.82 -5.69 -12.55
N ALA A 165 4.90 -7.01 -12.67
CA ALA A 165 5.86 -7.84 -11.98
C ALA A 165 6.28 -8.99 -12.90
N TYR A 166 7.54 -9.39 -12.84
CA TYR A 166 8.01 -10.57 -13.56
C TYR A 166 9.13 -11.28 -12.81
N ASN A 167 9.19 -12.59 -13.02
CA ASN A 167 10.26 -13.46 -12.59
C ASN A 167 10.77 -14.22 -13.81
N ILE A 168 12.09 -14.27 -14.00
CA ILE A 168 12.74 -15.06 -15.04
C ILE A 168 13.90 -15.84 -14.45
N GLN A 169 14.01 -17.10 -14.84
CA GLN A 169 14.95 -18.05 -14.25
C GLN A 169 15.64 -18.84 -15.35
N LEU A 170 16.96 -18.82 -15.34
CA LEU A 170 17.77 -19.79 -16.03
C LEU A 170 17.96 -21.00 -15.12
N LEU A 171 17.64 -22.17 -15.65
CA LEU A 171 17.76 -23.45 -14.97
C LEU A 171 18.81 -24.31 -15.66
N TYR A 172 19.51 -25.12 -14.89
CA TYR A 172 20.29 -26.24 -15.39
C TYR A 172 20.14 -27.42 -14.44
N SER A 173 19.75 -28.58 -14.95
CA SER A 173 19.70 -29.82 -14.16
C SER A 173 20.22 -30.98 -14.99
N ARG A 174 21.39 -31.52 -14.61
CA ARG A 174 21.95 -32.70 -15.28
C ARG A 174 22.93 -33.46 -14.40
N GLY A 175 22.67 -34.75 -14.22
CA GLY A 175 23.55 -35.66 -13.50
C GLY A 175 23.74 -35.21 -12.06
N LYS A 176 24.95 -34.75 -11.72
CA LYS A 176 25.32 -34.30 -10.37
C LYS A 176 25.11 -32.81 -10.13
N VAL A 177 24.79 -32.02 -11.16
CA VAL A 177 24.79 -30.56 -11.10
C VAL A 177 23.38 -30.03 -11.28
N ASN A 178 22.95 -29.18 -10.35
CA ASN A 178 21.81 -28.29 -10.52
C ASN A 178 22.27 -26.85 -10.35
N PHE A 179 21.72 -25.95 -11.15
CA PHE A 179 22.01 -24.52 -11.10
C PHE A 179 20.76 -23.73 -11.44
N ARG A 180 20.60 -22.60 -10.75
CA ARG A 180 19.50 -21.67 -10.92
C ARG A 180 20.05 -20.25 -10.84
N LEU A 181 19.67 -19.41 -11.80
CA LEU A 181 19.88 -17.98 -11.77
C LEU A 181 18.53 -17.30 -12.00
N ALA A 182 18.02 -16.61 -10.99
CA ALA A 182 16.68 -16.04 -10.99
C ALA A 182 16.74 -14.51 -10.86
N TYR A 183 16.10 -13.81 -11.79
CA TYR A 183 15.89 -12.37 -11.71
C TYR A 183 14.41 -12.09 -11.45
N ASN A 184 14.16 -11.31 -10.39
CA ASN A 184 12.83 -10.86 -10.00
C ASN A 184 12.77 -9.35 -10.17
N TRP A 185 11.66 -8.82 -10.65
CA TRP A 185 11.42 -7.38 -10.70
C TRP A 185 9.94 -7.06 -10.51
N ARG A 186 9.67 -5.92 -9.86
CA ARG A 186 8.32 -5.35 -9.74
C ARG A 186 8.36 -3.83 -9.86
N ASP A 187 7.30 -3.27 -10.43
CA ASP A 187 7.04 -1.84 -10.45
C ASP A 187 6.75 -1.31 -9.03
N LYS A 188 6.72 0.01 -8.86
CA LYS A 188 6.26 0.65 -7.62
C LYS A 188 4.85 0.19 -7.23
N ALA A 189 4.55 0.21 -5.95
CA ALA A 189 3.23 -0.12 -5.41
C ALA A 189 2.80 0.90 -4.37
N LEU A 190 1.49 1.19 -4.28
CA LEU A 190 0.97 2.08 -3.25
C LEU A 190 1.14 1.42 -1.89
N LEU A 191 1.87 2.09 -0.99
CA LEU A 191 2.16 1.61 0.35
C LEU A 191 1.13 2.12 1.35
N SER A 192 0.81 3.41 1.28
CA SER A 192 -0.07 4.07 2.23
C SER A 192 -0.66 5.33 1.62
N THR A 193 -1.84 5.70 2.09
CA THR A 193 -2.51 6.96 1.76
C THR A 193 -2.52 7.93 2.94
N ASN A 194 -1.86 7.59 4.05
CA ASN A 194 -1.89 8.37 5.29
C ASN A 194 -0.49 8.85 5.71
N VAL A 195 0.34 9.23 4.76
CA VAL A 195 1.69 9.73 5.05
C VAL A 195 1.68 11.25 5.23
N ASN A 196 2.29 11.71 6.33
CA ASN A 196 2.57 13.12 6.58
C ASN A 196 4.07 13.40 6.35
N PRO A 197 4.48 14.02 5.22
CA PRO A 197 5.89 14.30 4.94
C PRO A 197 6.41 15.56 5.66
N LEU A 198 5.53 16.33 6.32
CA LEU A 198 5.88 17.62 6.95
C LEU A 198 6.07 17.49 8.47
N SER A 199 6.00 16.29 9.05
CA SER A 199 6.19 16.08 10.49
C SER A 199 7.67 16.17 10.90
N PHE A 200 8.27 17.35 10.73
CA PHE A 200 9.51 17.69 11.42
C PHE A 200 9.19 18.47 12.70
N ALA A 201 9.40 17.79 13.83
CA ALA A 201 9.69 18.28 15.19
C ALA A 201 8.79 19.33 15.90
N THR A 202 7.91 20.09 15.25
CA THR A 202 7.20 21.20 15.95
C THR A 202 5.66 21.14 15.91
N SER A 203 5.05 20.25 15.10
CA SER A 203 3.61 20.32 14.83
C SER A 203 2.74 19.15 15.33
N GLY A 204 3.29 18.23 16.14
CA GLY A 204 2.46 17.32 16.95
C GLY A 204 1.65 16.22 16.23
N GLY A 205 2.01 15.83 15.00
CA GLY A 205 1.39 14.69 14.31
C GLY A 205 0.52 15.07 13.11
N ASN A 206 -0.34 14.14 12.68
CA ASN A 206 -1.37 14.35 11.65
C ASN A 206 -2.73 14.45 12.38
N PRO A 207 -3.46 15.57 12.32
CA PRO A 207 -3.22 16.78 11.51
C PRO A 207 -2.11 17.67 12.07
N TYR A 208 -1.58 18.55 11.23
CA TYR A 208 -0.84 19.73 11.70
C TYR A 208 -1.75 20.96 11.65
N THR A 209 -1.51 21.95 12.51
CA THR A 209 -2.24 23.23 12.44
C THR A 209 -1.48 24.19 11.54
N LEU A 210 -2.12 24.66 10.47
CA LEU A 210 -1.60 25.75 9.65
C LEU A 210 -2.17 27.05 10.19
N ASN A 211 -1.30 27.96 10.65
CA ASN A 211 -1.68 29.34 10.94
C ASN A 211 -1.24 30.25 9.78
N THR A 212 -2.19 30.93 9.16
CA THR A 212 -1.94 31.89 8.07
C THR A 212 -1.66 33.31 8.58
N SER A 213 -1.75 33.54 9.90
CA SER A 213 -1.44 34.81 10.53
C SER A 213 -0.26 34.68 11.51
N PRO A 214 0.70 35.64 11.51
CA PRO A 214 1.80 35.62 12.47
C PRO A 214 1.35 35.97 13.91
N THR A 215 0.16 36.55 14.08
CA THR A 215 -0.30 37.08 15.38
C THR A 215 -1.74 36.72 15.74
N ASN A 216 -2.53 36.19 14.82
CA ASN A 216 -3.93 35.80 15.07
C ASN A 216 -4.07 34.28 15.00
N PHE A 217 -4.59 33.66 16.05
CA PHE A 217 -4.76 32.21 16.17
C PHE A 217 -6.24 31.80 16.26
N ASP A 218 -7.16 32.65 15.78
CA ASP A 218 -8.58 32.32 15.69
C ASP A 218 -8.86 31.20 14.66
N ALA A 219 -10.09 30.68 14.66
CA ALA A 219 -10.51 29.61 13.76
C ALA A 219 -10.55 29.99 12.26
N ALA A 220 -10.47 31.28 11.93
CA ALA A 220 -10.42 31.75 10.54
C ALA A 220 -8.97 31.77 10.00
N HIS A 221 -7.98 31.86 10.88
CA HIS A 221 -6.56 31.95 10.53
C HIS A 221 -5.78 30.69 10.89
N SER A 222 -6.22 29.93 11.90
CA SER A 222 -5.62 28.67 12.33
C SER A 222 -6.57 27.51 12.07
N TYR A 223 -6.19 26.61 11.16
CA TYR A 223 -7.00 25.45 10.82
C TYR A 223 -6.18 24.17 10.68
N PRO A 224 -6.77 23.00 10.99
CA PRO A 224 -6.11 21.72 10.84
C PRO A 224 -5.95 21.36 9.36
N VAL A 225 -4.77 20.88 9.00
CA VAL A 225 -4.45 20.33 7.68
C VAL A 225 -4.08 18.86 7.82
N TYR A 226 -4.81 18.01 7.09
CA TYR A 226 -4.62 16.58 7.09
C TYR A 226 -3.85 16.14 5.85
N ASN A 227 -2.59 15.78 6.05
CA ASN A 227 -1.77 15.22 4.98
C ASN A 227 -2.01 13.71 4.91
N MET A 228 -2.92 13.31 4.02
CA MET A 228 -3.16 11.92 3.64
C MET A 228 -2.46 11.64 2.31
N ILE A 229 -1.13 11.79 2.27
CA ILE A 229 -0.43 11.72 0.98
C ILE A 229 -0.20 10.26 0.58
N PRO A 230 -0.45 9.90 -0.70
CA PRO A 230 -0.02 8.63 -1.25
C PRO A 230 1.50 8.45 -1.19
N ALA A 231 1.96 7.43 -0.48
CA ALA A 231 3.34 6.96 -0.51
C ALA A 231 3.43 5.65 -1.29
N TYR A 232 4.49 5.50 -2.06
CA TYR A 232 4.74 4.33 -2.89
C TYR A 232 6.06 3.67 -2.48
N THR A 233 6.10 2.34 -2.48
CA THR A 233 7.38 1.63 -2.53
C THR A 233 8.02 1.87 -3.88
N ALA A 234 9.35 1.91 -3.96
CA ALA A 234 10.04 2.05 -5.24
C ALA A 234 9.87 0.77 -6.09
N ALA A 235 10.11 0.91 -7.40
CA ALA A 235 10.33 -0.24 -8.25
C ALA A 235 11.68 -0.87 -7.90
N ALA A 236 11.73 -2.19 -7.82
CA ALA A 236 12.93 -2.92 -7.41
C ALA A 236 13.03 -4.26 -8.14
N GLY A 237 14.26 -4.71 -8.34
CA GLY A 237 14.53 -6.05 -8.84
C GLY A 237 15.86 -6.59 -8.34
N TYR A 238 15.94 -7.90 -8.15
CA TYR A 238 17.06 -8.59 -7.51
C TYR A 238 17.39 -9.87 -8.26
N LEU A 239 18.68 -10.21 -8.25
CA LEU A 239 19.24 -11.40 -8.89
C LEU A 239 19.73 -12.38 -7.83
N ASP A 240 19.22 -13.60 -7.87
CA ASP A 240 19.59 -14.67 -6.94
C ASP A 240 20.21 -15.84 -7.70
N LEU A 241 21.19 -16.49 -7.08
CA LEU A 241 21.87 -17.66 -7.61
C LEU A 241 21.80 -18.79 -6.60
N GLY A 242 21.45 -19.98 -7.10
CA GLY A 242 21.50 -21.24 -6.37
C GLY A 242 22.25 -22.28 -7.19
N ALA A 243 23.07 -23.10 -6.55
CA ALA A 243 23.75 -24.21 -7.18
C ALA A 243 23.85 -25.40 -6.22
N ASP A 244 23.54 -26.60 -6.71
CA ASP A 244 23.64 -27.84 -5.96
C ASP A 244 24.55 -28.82 -6.69
N PHE A 245 25.49 -29.39 -5.95
CA PHE A 245 26.39 -30.43 -6.45
C PHE A 245 26.25 -31.70 -5.63
N LYS A 246 25.78 -32.76 -6.28
CA LYS A 246 25.69 -34.10 -5.69
C LYS A 246 27.07 -34.77 -5.73
N VAL A 247 27.73 -34.84 -4.58
CA VAL A 247 29.03 -35.53 -4.43
C VAL A 247 28.83 -37.04 -4.67
N ASN A 248 27.87 -37.63 -3.96
CA ASN A 248 27.44 -39.03 -4.07
C ASN A 248 25.95 -39.18 -3.69
N ASP A 249 25.43 -40.41 -3.62
CA ASP A 249 24.02 -40.69 -3.31
C ASP A 249 23.57 -40.28 -1.90
N LYS A 250 24.50 -39.99 -1.01
CA LYS A 250 24.26 -39.64 0.40
C LYS A 250 24.64 -38.21 0.73
N VAL A 251 25.40 -37.53 -0.14
CA VAL A 251 26.00 -36.22 0.16
C VAL A 251 25.85 -35.28 -1.04
N SER A 252 25.26 -34.12 -0.79
CA SER A 252 25.21 -32.97 -1.69
C SER A 252 25.74 -31.72 -0.99
N VAL A 253 26.29 -30.80 -1.78
CA VAL A 253 26.72 -29.47 -1.34
C VAL A 253 25.90 -28.44 -2.08
N SER A 254 25.37 -27.46 -1.37
CA SER A 254 24.53 -26.40 -1.91
C SER A 254 25.17 -25.04 -1.65
N PHE A 255 25.11 -24.17 -2.65
CA PHE A 255 25.54 -22.78 -2.59
C PHE A 255 24.37 -21.87 -2.96
N ASN A 256 24.16 -20.81 -2.17
CA ASN A 256 23.12 -19.82 -2.42
C ASN A 256 23.69 -18.42 -2.21
N ALA A 257 23.37 -17.51 -3.11
CA ALA A 257 23.72 -16.10 -3.01
C ALA A 257 22.53 -15.26 -3.49
N ASN A 258 22.06 -14.38 -2.61
CA ASN A 258 20.86 -13.57 -2.85
C ASN A 258 21.25 -12.12 -3.11
N ASN A 259 20.43 -11.42 -3.91
CA ASN A 259 20.60 -10.02 -4.26
C ASN A 259 22.03 -9.69 -4.73
N LEU A 260 22.51 -10.43 -5.74
CA LEU A 260 23.84 -10.27 -6.32
C LEU A 260 24.08 -8.87 -6.90
N LEU A 261 23.01 -8.15 -7.28
CA LEU A 261 23.06 -6.79 -7.81
C LEU A 261 23.16 -5.72 -6.71
N LYS A 262 23.01 -6.09 -5.43
CA LYS A 262 22.94 -5.15 -4.30
C LYS A 262 21.87 -4.06 -4.50
N SER A 263 20.75 -4.42 -5.12
CA SER A 263 19.63 -3.51 -5.30
C SER A 263 18.99 -3.20 -3.94
N SER A 264 18.67 -1.94 -3.69
CA SER A 264 17.85 -1.56 -2.54
C SER A 264 16.36 -1.86 -2.81
N PRO A 265 15.63 -2.39 -1.81
CA PRO A 265 14.18 -2.55 -1.88
C PRO A 265 13.42 -1.22 -1.85
#